data_AF-A0A0D8FTY8-F1
#
_entry.id   AF-A0A0D8FTY8-F1
#
_cell.length_a   1.000
_cell.length_b   1.000
_cell.length_c   1.000
_cell.angle_alpha   90.00
_cell.angle_beta   90.00
_cell.angle_gamma   90.00
#
_symmetry.space_group_name_H-M   'P 1'
#
loop_
_entity.id
_entity.type
_entity.pdbx_description
1 polymer ?
#
loop_
_entity_poly.entity_id
_entity_poly.type
_entity_poly.pdbx_seq_one_letter_code
_entity_poly.pdbx_strand_id
1 'polypeptide(L)'
;MKEPGQGPPGDVVALIDSSPTVWVHVAAVRQEDQWNATHVEMTSSVVPESWVLRRWAYDDIIFLSCTITGSEDPTPQPGDPLHPLEPRVQGVHRPHR
;
A
#
# COMPACT_ATOMS: atom_id res chain seq x y z
N MET A 1 27.29 0.51 15.45
CA MET A 1 26.47 1.60 16.03
C MET A 1 25.98 2.41 14.84
N LYS A 2 24.67 2.43 14.51
CA LYS A 2 24.15 3.28 13.42
C LYS A 2 23.77 4.63 14.00
N GLU A 3 24.16 5.71 13.33
CA GLU A 3 23.80 7.07 13.71
C GLU A 3 22.30 7.32 13.44
N PRO A 4 21.62 8.12 14.29
CA PRO A 4 20.24 8.52 14.03
C PRO A 4 20.17 9.30 12.71
N GLY A 5 19.38 8.80 11.75
CA GLY A 5 19.24 9.38 10.41
C GLY A 5 19.93 8.61 9.28
N GLN A 6 20.70 7.56 9.59
CA GLN A 6 21.26 6.71 8.55
C GLN A 6 20.17 5.77 7.99
N GLY A 7 19.75 6.03 6.75
CA GLY A 7 18.78 5.22 6.02
C GLY A 7 19.20 3.75 5.91
N PRO A 8 18.27 2.87 5.50
CA PRO A 8 18.59 1.46 5.29
C PRO A 8 19.74 1.31 4.27
N PRO A 9 20.62 0.30 4.43
CA PRO A 9 21.62 -0.04 3.43
C PRO A 9 20.95 -0.29 2.06
N GLY A 10 21.58 0.13 0.96
CA GLY A 10 20.96 0.07 -0.37
C GLY A 10 20.58 -1.35 -0.83
N ASP A 11 21.32 -2.37 -0.39
CA ASP A 11 21.02 -3.78 -0.59
C ASP A 11 19.71 -4.21 0.10
N VAL A 12 19.41 -3.65 1.27
CA VAL A 12 18.15 -3.89 1.99
C VAL A 12 16.99 -3.24 1.25
N VAL A 13 17.18 -2.04 0.70
CA VAL A 13 16.15 -1.36 -0.12
C VAL A 13 15.84 -2.19 -1.37
N ALA A 14 16.86 -2.62 -2.11
CA ALA A 14 16.68 -3.45 -3.30
C ALA A 14 15.99 -4.80 -2.99
N LEU A 15 16.28 -5.40 -1.84
CA LEU A 15 15.62 -6.62 -1.39
C LEU A 15 14.13 -6.39 -1.08
N ILE A 16 13.79 -5.28 -0.40
CA ILE A 16 12.40 -4.92 -0.11
C ILE A 16 11.64 -4.61 -1.41
N ASP A 17 12.24 -3.84 -2.33
CA ASP A 17 11.62 -3.45 -3.60
C ASP A 17 11.36 -4.66 -4.52
N SER A 18 12.24 -5.65 -4.50
CA SER A 18 12.08 -6.88 -5.30
C SER A 18 11.20 -7.93 -4.62
N SER A 19 10.79 -7.73 -3.37
CA SER A 19 9.97 -8.69 -2.63
C SER A 19 8.50 -8.56 -3.06
N PRO A 20 7.85 -9.65 -3.54
CA PRO A 20 6.45 -9.59 -3.97
C PRO A 20 5.49 -9.32 -2.80
N THR A 21 5.92 -9.57 -1.58
CA THR A 21 5.18 -9.31 -0.37
C THR A 21 6.12 -8.81 0.72
N VAL A 22 5.73 -7.69 1.34
CA VAL A 22 6.42 -7.12 2.49
C VAL A 22 5.46 -7.04 3.66
N TRP A 23 5.99 -7.26 4.86
CA TRP A 23 5.27 -7.05 6.10
C TRP A 23 5.62 -5.67 6.63
N VAL A 24 4.59 -4.96 7.09
CA VAL A 24 4.71 -3.58 7.57
C VAL A 24 4.03 -3.46 8.91
N HIS A 25 4.73 -2.86 9.88
CA HIS A 25 4.21 -2.45 11.17
C HIS A 25 4.39 -0.94 11.32
N VAL A 26 3.28 -0.21 11.36
CA VAL A 26 3.27 1.26 11.41
C VAL A 26 2.57 1.72 12.69
N ALA A 27 3.16 2.71 13.35
CA ALA A 27 2.47 3.58 14.28
C ALA A 27 2.41 4.99 13.69
N ALA A 28 1.22 5.59 13.72
CA ALA A 28 0.99 6.95 13.28
C ALA A 28 0.21 7.73 14.33
N VAL A 29 0.53 9.01 14.46
CA VAL A 29 -0.17 9.94 15.35
C VAL A 29 -0.76 11.08 14.52
N ARG A 30 -1.91 11.58 14.92
CA ARG A 30 -2.52 12.75 14.30
C ARG A 30 -1.93 14.02 14.92
N GLN A 31 -1.41 14.90 14.08
CA GLN A 31 -0.90 16.23 14.47
C GLN A 31 -1.42 17.24 13.44
N GLU A 32 -2.03 18.34 13.90
CA GLU A 32 -2.55 19.39 13.01
C GLU A 32 -3.46 18.84 11.90
N ASP A 33 -4.34 17.89 12.26
CA ASP A 33 -5.25 17.20 11.35
C ASP A 33 -4.59 16.26 10.32
N GLN A 34 -3.27 16.04 10.42
CA GLN A 34 -2.51 15.16 9.52
C GLN A 34 -1.97 13.93 10.26
N TRP A 35 -2.06 12.77 9.63
CA TRP A 35 -1.44 11.55 10.14
C TRP A 35 0.05 11.53 9.82
N ASN A 36 0.87 11.47 10.86
CA ASN A 36 2.31 11.39 10.77
C ASN A 36 2.79 10.03 11.28
N ALA A 37 3.49 9.27 10.45
CA ALA A 37 4.11 8.03 10.87
C ALA A 37 5.24 8.34 11.86
N THR A 38 5.13 7.84 13.09
CA THR A 38 6.16 7.97 14.13
C THR A 38 7.05 6.74 14.20
N HIS A 39 6.54 5.60 13.73
CA HIS A 39 7.25 4.34 13.70
C HIS A 39 6.87 3.54 12.47
N VAL A 40 7.86 3.00 11.78
CA VAL A 40 7.67 2.08 10.67
C VAL A 40 8.73 1.00 10.76
N GLU A 41 8.29 -0.24 10.91
CA GLU A 41 9.12 -1.43 10.72
C GLU A 41 8.65 -2.17 9.49
N MET A 42 9.59 -2.67 8.69
CA MET A 42 9.33 -3.45 7.49
C MET A 42 10.24 -4.65 7.43
N THR A 43 9.72 -5.76 6.92
CA THR A 43 10.49 -6.98 6.68
C THR A 43 10.01 -7.68 5.42
N SER A 44 10.95 -8.25 4.66
CA SER A 44 10.66 -9.05 3.48
C SER A 44 10.37 -10.49 3.87
N SER A 45 9.41 -11.11 3.17
CA SER A 45 9.14 -12.56 3.12
C SER A 45 8.66 -13.26 4.41
N VAL A 46 9.20 -12.98 5.59
CA VAL A 46 8.85 -13.66 6.85
C VAL A 46 8.40 -12.67 7.91
N VAL A 47 7.18 -12.89 8.41
CA VAL A 47 6.62 -12.15 9.54
C VAL A 47 7.26 -12.63 10.85
N PRO A 48 7.76 -11.74 11.72
CA PRO A 48 8.12 -12.13 13.08
C PRO A 48 6.91 -12.77 13.75
N GLU A 49 7.08 -13.85 14.52
CA GLU A 49 5.95 -14.53 15.19
C GLU A 49 5.13 -13.60 16.09
N SER A 50 5.74 -12.51 16.56
CA SER A 50 5.09 -11.48 17.38
C SER A 50 4.18 -10.53 16.59
N TRP A 51 4.28 -10.50 15.26
CA TRP A 51 3.50 -9.60 14.41
C TRP A 51 2.21 -10.28 13.99
N VAL A 52 1.14 -9.95 14.71
CA VAL A 52 -0.22 -10.38 14.38
C VAL A 52 -0.87 -9.31 13.51
N LEU A 53 -1.42 -9.71 12.36
CA LEU A 53 -2.24 -8.83 11.51
C LEU A 53 -3.34 -8.18 12.34
N ARG A 54 -3.23 -6.87 12.56
CA ARG A 54 -4.14 -6.15 13.43
C ARG A 54 -4.09 -4.66 13.19
N ARG A 55 -5.22 -4.02 13.42
CA ARG A 55 -5.36 -2.58 13.46
C ARG A 55 -5.94 -2.17 14.81
N TRP A 56 -5.30 -1.22 15.47
CA TRP A 56 -5.86 -0.48 16.60
C TRP A 56 -5.97 0.98 16.20
N ALA A 57 -7.14 1.57 16.41
CA ALA A 57 -7.40 2.97 16.11
C ALA A 57 -8.00 3.63 17.35
N TYR A 58 -7.40 4.76 17.70
CA TYR A 58 -7.85 5.72 18.70
C TYR A 58 -8.02 7.07 17.99
N ASP A 59 -8.60 8.07 18.67
CA ASP A 59 -8.93 9.36 18.06
C ASP A 59 -7.72 10.01 17.36
N ASP A 60 -6.53 9.91 17.96
CA ASP A 60 -5.30 10.53 17.48
C ASP A 60 -4.15 9.54 17.22
N ILE A 61 -4.39 8.23 17.31
CA ILE A 61 -3.32 7.21 17.19
C ILE A 61 -3.81 6.01 16.39
N ILE A 62 -2.99 5.54 15.44
CA ILE A 62 -3.21 4.30 14.70
C ILE A 62 -2.00 3.40 14.83
N PHE A 63 -2.24 2.13 15.14
CA PHE A 63 -1.26 1.05 15.02
C PHE A 63 -1.76 0.04 13.98
N LEU A 64 -0.92 -0.33 13.03
CA LEU A 64 -1.25 -1.23 11.92
C LEU A 64 -0.14 -2.24 11.69
N SER A 65 -0.47 -3.52 11.76
CA SER A 65 0.36 -4.62 11.25
C SER A 65 -0.33 -5.22 10.03
N CYS A 66 0.28 -5.14 8.85
CA CYS A 66 -0.28 -5.63 7.60
C CYS A 66 0.76 -6.22 6.64
N THR A 67 0.27 -6.94 5.63
CA THR A 67 1.03 -7.30 4.43
C THR A 67 0.72 -6.32 3.32
N ILE A 68 1.75 -5.85 2.63
CA ILE A 68 1.61 -5.15 1.35
C ILE A 68 2.13 -6.09 0.27
N THR A 69 1.26 -6.44 -0.66
CA THR A 69 1.63 -7.15 -1.89
C THR A 69 1.91 -6.12 -2.96
N GLY A 70 3.02 -6.25 -3.69
CA GLY A 70 3.24 -5.44 -4.87
C GLY A 70 2.07 -5.68 -5.83
N SER A 71 1.26 -4.66 -6.09
CA SER A 71 0.29 -4.73 -7.18
C SER A 71 1.10 -4.95 -8.43
N GLU A 72 0.88 -6.08 -9.09
CA GLU A 72 1.29 -6.25 -10.47
C GLU A 72 0.71 -5.05 -11.23
N ASP A 73 1.57 -4.14 -11.70
CA ASP A 73 1.18 -3.26 -12.80
C ASP A 73 0.64 -4.21 -13.88
N PRO A 74 -0.63 -4.09 -14.31
CA PRO A 74 -1.11 -4.91 -15.40
C PRO A 74 -0.30 -4.47 -16.61
N THR A 75 0.81 -5.15 -16.83
CA THR A 75 1.63 -4.99 -18.02
C THR A 75 0.64 -5.06 -19.17
N PRO A 76 0.46 -3.98 -19.96
CA PRO A 76 -0.48 -4.04 -21.06
C PRO A 76 -0.03 -5.21 -21.93
N GLN A 77 -0.85 -6.26 -21.99
CA GLN A 77 -0.55 -7.41 -22.83
C GLN A 77 -0.34 -6.86 -24.25
N PRO A 78 0.82 -7.11 -24.89
CA PRO A 78 1.05 -6.68 -26.26
C PRO A 78 0.11 -7.49 -27.15
N GLY A 79 -1.10 -6.98 -27.35
CA GLY A 79 -2.15 -7.71 -28.05
C GLY A 79 -3.56 -7.16 -27.91
N ASP A 80 -3.87 -6.28 -26.95
CA ASP A 80 -5.19 -5.66 -26.88
C ASP A 80 -5.27 -4.50 -27.88
N PRO A 81 -6.02 -4.61 -28.99
CA PRO A 81 -6.19 -3.47 -29.88
C PRO A 81 -6.90 -2.36 -29.11
N LEU A 82 -6.36 -1.13 -29.18
CA LEU A 82 -7.00 0.08 -28.68
C LEU A 82 -8.39 0.21 -29.29
N HIS A 83 -9.41 -0.38 -28.65
CA HIS A 83 -10.79 -0.07 -28.93
C HIS A 83 -10.99 1.38 -28.48
N PRO A 84 -11.39 2.30 -29.37
CA PRO A 84 -11.78 3.63 -28.93
C PRO A 84 -12.88 3.48 -27.88
N LEU A 85 -12.73 4.13 -26.74
CA LEU A 85 -13.77 4.23 -25.73
C LEU A 85 -15.01 4.88 -26.36
N GLU A 86 -15.95 4.08 -26.86
CA GLU A 86 -17.27 4.60 -27.18
C GLU A 86 -17.88 5.13 -25.87
N PRO A 87 -18.33 6.39 -25.83
CA PRO A 87 -18.97 6.92 -24.63
C PRO A 87 -20.25 6.14 -24.37
N ARG A 88 -20.25 5.34 -23.30
CA ARG A 88 -21.44 4.68 -22.76
C ARG A 88 -22.45 5.73 -22.31
N VAL A 89 -23.37 6.09 -23.19
CA VAL A 89 -24.62 6.74 -22.79
C VAL A 89 -25.58 5.63 -22.37
N GLN A 90 -25.61 5.31 -21.07
CA GLN A 90 -26.67 4.48 -20.50
C GLN A 90 -27.97 5.29 -20.48
N GLY A 91 -29.03 4.69 -21.04
CA GLY A 91 -30.20 5.39 -21.55
C GLY A 91 -31.18 5.94 -20.52
N VAL A 92 -32.15 6.69 -21.04
CA VAL A 92 -33.44 6.89 -20.38
C VAL A 92 -34.53 6.57 -21.40
N HIS A 93 -35.14 5.39 -21.24
CA HIS A 93 -36.45 5.10 -21.79
C HIS A 93 -37.46 6.08 -21.18
N ARG A 94 -38.21 6.79 -22.03
CA ARG A 94 -39.56 7.24 -21.70
C ARG A 94 -40.52 6.80 -22.80
N PRO A 95 -41.65 6.18 -22.47
CA PRO A 95 -42.66 5.83 -23.44
C PRO A 95 -43.48 7.07 -23.77
N HIS A 96 -43.81 7.29 -25.04
CA HIS A 96 -44.94 8.13 -25.38
C HIS A 96 -45.80 7.47 -26.45
N ARG A 97 -47.05 7.27 -26.04
CA ARG A 97 -48.24 7.12 -26.86
C ARG A 97 -48.49 8.41 -27.65
#